data_AF-A0A258RH02-F1
#
_entry.id   AF-A0A258RH02-F1
#
_cell.length_a   1.000
_cell.length_b   1.000
_cell.length_c   1.000
_cell.angle_alpha   90.00
_cell.angle_beta   90.00
_cell.angle_gamma   90.00
#
_symmetry.space_group_name_H-M   'P 1'
#
loop_
_entity.id
_entity.type
_entity.pdbx_description
1 polymer ?
#
loop_
_entity_poly.entity_id
_entity_poly.type
_entity_poly.pdbx_seq_one_letter_code
_entity_poly.pdbx_strand_id
1 'polypeptide(L)'
;MNASLNAAAAPNADPLVIAGRSFTSRLFLGTAGYPNQKVFLDALAASGAEMATASIRRISLASYEESLTDLLSGRVHILPNTAGCQTAKDAVLTAELAREALETNWVKLEVIGDRELLYPN
;
A
#
# COMPACT_ATOMS: atom_id res chain seq x y z
N MET A 1 -27.43 -37.61 -25.40
CA MET A 1 -27.27 -36.22 -25.85
C MET A 1 -26.56 -35.48 -24.73
N ASN A 2 -25.22 -35.43 -24.76
CA ASN A 2 -24.43 -34.74 -23.74
C ASN A 2 -24.02 -33.39 -24.33
N ALA A 3 -24.76 -32.34 -23.99
CA ALA A 3 -24.32 -30.98 -24.22
C ALA A 3 -23.25 -30.68 -23.17
N SER A 4 -21.98 -30.80 -23.55
CA SER A 4 -20.87 -30.25 -22.80
C SER A 4 -21.10 -28.76 -22.64
N LEU A 5 -21.34 -28.32 -21.40
CA LEU A 5 -21.32 -26.92 -21.03
C LEU A 5 -19.89 -26.41 -21.30
N ASN A 6 -19.74 -25.65 -22.39
CA ASN A 6 -18.57 -24.83 -22.60
C ASN A 6 -18.48 -23.87 -21.41
N ALA A 7 -17.54 -24.13 -20.50
CA ALA A 7 -17.08 -23.11 -19.57
C ALA A 7 -16.57 -21.96 -20.43
N ALA A 8 -17.31 -20.85 -20.44
CA ALA A 8 -16.81 -19.60 -20.99
C ALA A 8 -15.44 -19.35 -20.35
N ALA A 9 -14.39 -19.31 -21.16
CA ALA A 9 -13.06 -18.98 -20.68
C ALA A 9 -13.17 -17.70 -19.85
N ALA A 10 -12.75 -17.76 -18.59
CA ALA A 10 -12.67 -16.57 -17.74
C ALA A 10 -11.97 -15.47 -18.55
N PRO A 11 -12.48 -14.21 -18.53
CA PRO A 11 -11.85 -13.14 -19.28
C PRO A 11 -10.36 -13.15 -18.96
N ASN A 12 -9.55 -13.18 -20.01
CA ASN A 12 -8.09 -13.26 -19.94
C ASN A 12 -7.65 -12.29 -18.84
N ALA A 13 -7.23 -12.82 -17.68
CA ALA A 13 -6.95 -11.97 -16.54
C ALA A 13 -5.89 -10.95 -16.98
N ASP A 14 -6.16 -9.66 -16.80
CA ASP A 14 -5.24 -8.56 -17.11
C ASP A 14 -4.65 -8.07 -15.79
N PRO A 15 -3.70 -8.81 -15.18
CA PRO A 15 -3.12 -8.44 -13.92
C PRO A 15 -2.25 -7.19 -14.06
N LEU A 16 -2.24 -6.37 -13.02
CA LEU A 16 -1.23 -5.35 -12.86
C LEU A 16 0.06 -5.99 -12.33
N VAL A 17 1.14 -5.90 -13.09
CA VAL A 17 2.45 -6.42 -12.67
C VAL A 17 3.38 -5.25 -12.34
N ILE A 18 3.84 -5.18 -11.09
CA ILE A 18 4.79 -4.17 -10.62
C ILE A 18 5.99 -4.91 -10.01
N ALA A 19 7.20 -4.57 -10.45
CA ALA A 19 8.46 -5.18 -10.00
C ALA A 19 8.39 -6.72 -9.81
N GLY A 20 7.80 -7.42 -10.78
CA GLY A 20 7.67 -8.89 -10.81
C GLY A 20 6.52 -9.48 -9.98
N ARG A 21 5.81 -8.66 -9.20
CA ARG A 21 4.63 -9.09 -8.43
C ARG A 21 3.34 -8.78 -9.18
N SER A 22 2.46 -9.77 -9.26
CA SER A 22 1.15 -9.68 -9.92
C SER A 22 0.06 -9.28 -8.93
N PHE A 23 -0.83 -8.38 -9.33
CA PHE A 23 -2.02 -7.93 -8.62
C PHE A 23 -3.23 -8.06 -9.54
N THR A 24 -4.33 -8.62 -9.04
CA THR A 24 -5.61 -8.66 -9.73
C THR A 24 -6.35 -7.33 -9.63
N SER A 25 -6.14 -6.59 -8.55
CA SER A 25 -6.71 -5.27 -8.30
C SER A 25 -5.79 -4.15 -8.76
N ARG A 26 -6.36 -3.19 -9.48
CA ARG A 26 -5.68 -1.94 -9.92
C ARG A 26 -5.92 -0.77 -8.97
N LEU A 27 -6.63 -1.01 -7.87
CA LEU A 27 -6.93 -0.01 -6.86
C LEU A 27 -5.98 -0.15 -5.68
N PHE A 28 -5.27 0.93 -5.36
CA PHE A 28 -4.42 1.02 -4.17
C PHE A 28 -5.07 1.95 -3.15
N LEU A 29 -4.99 1.59 -1.87
CA LEU A 29 -5.52 2.43 -0.80
C LEU A 29 -4.43 3.17 -0.03
N GLY A 30 -4.75 4.39 0.40
CA GLY A 30 -4.07 5.04 1.52
C GLY A 30 -4.58 4.51 2.85
N THR A 31 -3.78 4.63 3.90
CA THR A 31 -4.13 4.22 5.28
C THR A 31 -4.53 5.41 6.17
N ALA A 32 -4.32 6.64 5.71
CA ALA A 32 -4.69 7.85 6.45
C ALA A 32 -6.07 8.39 6.03
N GLY A 33 -6.69 9.22 6.88
CA GLY A 33 -7.96 9.89 6.59
C GLY A 33 -9.22 9.14 7.01
N TYR A 34 -9.08 7.95 7.58
CA TYR A 34 -10.21 7.19 8.13
C TYR A 34 -10.55 7.64 9.56
N PRO A 35 -11.84 7.67 9.95
CA PRO A 35 -12.25 8.02 11.31
C PRO A 35 -11.68 7.09 12.39
N ASN A 36 -11.49 5.81 12.06
CA ASN A 36 -10.89 4.79 12.93
C ASN A 36 -10.44 3.57 12.10
N GLN A 37 -9.73 2.64 12.76
CA GLN A 37 -9.19 1.42 12.13
C GLN A 37 -10.29 0.51 11.56
N LYS A 38 -11.45 0.39 12.23
CA LYS A 38 -12.55 -0.44 11.74
C LYS A 38 -13.05 0.04 10.37
N VAL A 39 -13.26 1.34 10.21
CA VAL A 39 -13.71 1.92 8.93
C VAL A 39 -12.67 1.69 7.83
N PHE A 40 -11.39 1.78 8.16
CA PHE A 40 -10.32 1.44 7.21
C PHE A 40 -10.36 -0.03 6.77
N LEU A 41 -10.49 -0.97 7.71
CA LEU A 41 -10.57 -2.39 7.39
C LEU A 41 -11.80 -2.75 6.56
N ASP A 42 -12.96 -2.15 6.89
CA ASP A 42 -14.19 -2.31 6.12
C ASP A 42 -14.01 -1.80 4.68
N ALA A 43 -13.37 -0.63 4.50
CA ALA A 43 -13.06 -0.07 3.19
C ALA A 43 -12.08 -0.94 2.40
N LEU A 44 -11.03 -1.46 3.05
CA LEU A 44 -10.04 -2.36 2.45
C LEU A 44 -10.69 -3.64 1.92
N ALA A 45 -11.56 -4.25 2.73
CA ALA A 45 -12.28 -5.46 2.35
C ALA A 45 -13.25 -5.19 1.19
N ALA A 46 -14.01 -4.10 1.26
CA ALA A 46 -14.98 -3.73 0.23
C ALA A 46 -14.33 -3.36 -1.11
N SER A 47 -13.13 -2.75 -1.07
CA SER A 47 -12.45 -2.29 -2.28
C SER A 47 -11.75 -3.42 -3.04
N GLY A 48 -11.49 -4.57 -2.40
CA GLY A 48 -10.65 -5.62 -2.95
C GLY A 48 -9.23 -5.15 -3.30
N ALA A 49 -8.71 -4.13 -2.60
CA ALA A 49 -7.36 -3.64 -2.85
C ALA A 49 -6.35 -4.65 -2.31
N GLU A 50 -5.33 -4.95 -3.10
CA GLU A 50 -4.25 -5.88 -2.73
C GLU A 50 -2.99 -5.14 -2.27
N MET A 51 -3.01 -3.81 -2.30
CA MET A 51 -1.90 -2.95 -1.88
C MET A 51 -2.41 -1.74 -1.09
N ALA A 52 -1.76 -1.46 0.04
CA ALA A 52 -2.04 -0.29 0.86
C ALA A 52 -0.76 0.48 1.19
N THR A 53 -0.82 1.81 1.07
CA THR A 53 0.31 2.68 1.37
C THR A 53 0.36 3.04 2.84
N ALA A 54 1.54 3.02 3.44
CA ALA A 54 1.75 3.35 4.84
C ALA A 54 2.88 4.37 5.00
N SER A 55 2.65 5.42 5.80
CA SER A 55 3.73 6.34 6.16
C SER A 55 4.58 5.73 7.27
N ILE A 56 5.91 5.75 7.10
CA ILE A 56 6.85 5.25 8.13
C ILE A 56 6.67 5.94 9.47
N ARG A 57 6.27 7.22 9.48
CA ARG A 57 5.96 7.96 10.71
C ARG A 57 4.82 7.34 11.53
N ARG A 58 3.96 6.53 10.90
CA ARG A 58 2.81 5.85 11.53
C ARG A 58 3.06 4.38 11.85
N ILE A 59 4.23 3.85 11.47
CA ILE A 59 4.64 2.51 11.82
C ILE A 59 5.35 2.63 13.17
N SER A 60 4.65 2.27 14.24
CA SER A 60 5.27 2.26 15.56
C SER A 60 6.18 1.04 15.67
N LEU A 61 7.47 1.29 15.93
CA LEU A 61 8.46 0.26 16.25
C LEU A 61 8.57 0.02 17.77
N ALA A 62 7.84 0.78 18.60
CA ALA A 62 8.10 0.89 20.03
C ALA A 62 6.85 0.80 20.94
N SER A 63 5.65 0.61 20.39
CA SER A 63 4.39 0.66 21.17
C SER A 63 3.74 -0.73 21.32
N TYR A 64 3.09 -0.95 22.46
CA TYR A 64 2.29 -2.14 22.79
C TYR A 64 0.86 -2.14 22.18
N GLU A 65 0.49 -1.09 21.44
CA GLU A 65 -0.76 -1.06 20.65
C GLU A 65 -0.52 -1.73 19.29
N GLU A 66 -1.55 -2.39 18.75
CA GLU A 66 -1.48 -3.08 17.45
C GLU A 66 -1.04 -2.10 16.36
N SER A 67 0.14 -2.34 15.80
CA SER A 67 0.73 -1.44 14.81
C SER A 67 -0.07 -1.54 13.50
N LEU A 68 -0.06 -0.47 12.68
CA LEU A 68 -0.68 -0.52 11.34
C LEU A 68 -0.13 -1.67 10.48
N THR A 69 1.14 -2.02 10.71
CA THR A 69 1.80 -3.18 10.11
C THR A 69 1.18 -4.50 10.55
N ASP A 70 0.88 -4.67 11.84
CA ASP A 70 0.22 -5.89 12.34
C ASP A 70 -1.19 -6.03 11.74
N LEU A 71 -1.93 -4.93 11.66
CA LEU A 71 -3.27 -4.90 11.06
C LEU A 71 -3.30 -5.31 9.59
N LEU A 72 -2.25 -4.95 8.84
CA LEU A 72 -2.15 -5.19 7.39
C LEU A 72 -1.41 -6.46 7.03
N SER A 73 -0.62 -7.01 7.95
CA SER A 73 0.18 -8.21 7.74
C SER A 73 -0.71 -9.37 7.27
N GLY A 74 -0.30 -10.02 6.18
CA GLY A 74 -1.05 -11.12 5.56
C GLY A 74 -2.34 -10.72 4.83
N ARG A 75 -2.79 -9.46 4.89
CA ARG A 75 -4.01 -8.99 4.19
C ARG A 75 -3.70 -8.39 2.82
N VAL A 76 -2.68 -7.54 2.76
CA VAL A 76 -2.30 -6.81 1.54
C VAL A 76 -0.79 -6.60 1.48
N HIS A 77 -0.29 -6.24 0.30
CA HIS A 77 1.07 -5.75 0.15
C HIS A 77 1.18 -4.32 0.75
N ILE A 78 2.03 -4.16 1.76
CA ILE A 78 2.30 -2.85 2.36
C ILE A 78 3.33 -2.13 1.49
N LEU A 79 2.97 -0.94 1.01
CA LEU A 79 3.84 -0.05 0.25
C LEU A 79 4.24 1.16 1.11
N PRO A 80 5.44 1.19 1.72
CA PRO A 80 5.85 2.34 2.51
C PRO A 80 6.00 3.58 1.64
N ASN A 81 5.73 4.76 2.21
CA ASN A 81 5.91 6.04 1.53
C ASN A 81 6.79 6.99 2.34
N THR A 82 7.36 7.98 1.65
CA THR A 82 8.18 9.05 2.25
C THR A 82 7.36 10.31 2.53
N ALA A 83 6.08 10.16 2.90
CA ALA A 83 5.19 11.30 3.13
C ALA A 83 5.76 12.28 4.16
N GLY A 84 5.72 13.56 3.81
CA GLY A 84 6.24 14.66 4.64
C GLY A 84 7.74 14.91 4.50
N CYS A 85 8.45 14.18 3.63
CA CYS A 85 9.82 14.53 3.24
C CYS A 85 9.80 15.73 2.27
N GLN A 86 10.70 16.68 2.48
CA GLN A 86 10.84 17.87 1.63
C GLN A 86 12.14 17.88 0.82
N THR A 87 13.10 17.06 1.22
CA THR A 87 14.38 16.95 0.52
C THR A 87 14.59 15.51 0.08
N ALA A 88 15.38 15.33 -0.98
CA ALA A 88 15.80 14.01 -1.43
C ALA A 88 16.55 13.25 -0.31
N LYS A 89 17.36 13.95 0.50
CA LYS A 89 18.08 13.36 1.63
C LYS A 89 17.11 12.74 2.64
N ASP A 90 16.05 13.46 3.01
CA ASP A 90 15.06 12.96 3.97
C ASP A 90 14.27 11.80 3.40
N ALA A 91 13.94 11.83 2.11
CA ALA A 91 13.22 10.76 1.44
C ALA A 91 14.05 9.49 1.36
N VAL A 92 15.34 9.60 0.99
CA VAL A 92 16.26 8.46 0.96
C VAL A 92 16.41 7.84 2.35
N LEU A 93 16.66 8.65 3.38
CA LEU A 93 16.76 8.16 4.76
C LEU A 93 15.47 7.45 5.20
N THR A 94 14.30 8.03 4.87
CA THR A 94 13.00 7.44 5.21
C THR A 94 12.77 6.12 4.48
N ALA A 95 13.19 6.02 3.22
CA ALA A 95 13.12 4.78 2.44
C ALA A 95 14.06 3.69 2.99
N GLU A 96 15.25 4.05 3.46
CA GLU A 96 16.17 3.12 4.11
C GLU A 96 15.58 2.60 5.42
N LEU A 97 15.04 3.48 6.26
CA LEU A 97 14.33 3.08 7.48
C LEU A 97 13.13 2.17 7.18
N ALA A 98 12.38 2.47 6.13
CA ALA A 98 11.27 1.65 5.66
C ALA A 98 11.72 0.24 5.29
N ARG A 99 12.83 0.14 4.56
CA ARG A 99 13.38 -1.14 4.11
C ARG A 99 13.75 -2.01 5.28
N GLU A 100 14.43 -1.46 6.29
CA GLU A 100 14.83 -2.24 7.47
C GLU A 100 13.61 -2.60 8.35
N ALA A 101 12.63 -1.70 8.48
CA ALA A 101 11.45 -1.92 9.32
C ALA A 101 10.44 -2.92 8.73
N LEU A 102 10.31 -2.97 7.40
CA LEU A 102 9.29 -3.77 6.70
C LEU A 102 9.87 -4.89 5.85
N GLU A 103 11.19 -5.06 5.86
CA GLU A 103 11.92 -6.03 5.04
C GLU A 103 11.52 -5.96 3.55
N THR A 104 11.39 -4.74 3.02
CA THR A 104 10.89 -4.48 1.65
C THR A 104 11.80 -3.55 0.86
N ASN A 105 11.95 -3.83 -0.44
CA ASN A 105 12.68 -2.97 -1.37
C ASN A 105 11.76 -1.97 -2.11
N TRP A 106 10.46 -1.96 -1.81
CA TRP A 106 9.50 -1.09 -2.49
C TRP A 106 9.27 0.18 -1.68
N VAL A 107 9.20 1.32 -2.36
CA VAL A 107 8.84 2.61 -1.75
C VAL A 107 8.02 3.45 -2.71
N LYS A 108 6.97 4.10 -2.19
CA LYS A 108 6.28 5.19 -2.86
C LYS A 108 7.01 6.49 -2.52
N LEU A 109 7.82 6.96 -3.46
CA LEU A 109 8.56 8.20 -3.31
C LEU A 109 7.61 9.41 -3.32
N GLU A 110 7.67 10.20 -2.27
CA GLU A 110 7.00 11.49 -2.11
C GLU A 110 8.04 12.50 -1.59
N VAL A 111 8.32 13.54 -2.38
CA VAL A 111 9.14 14.69 -1.97
C VAL A 111 8.29 15.93 -2.24
N ILE A 112 7.89 16.63 -1.18
CA ILE A 112 6.90 17.70 -1.25
C ILE A 112 7.59 19.05 -1.11
N GLY A 113 7.63 19.82 -2.19
CA GLY A 113 8.21 21.16 -2.23
C GLY A 113 7.28 22.21 -1.61
N ASP A 114 5.98 22.09 -1.88
CA ASP A 114 4.93 22.96 -1.33
C ASP A 114 4.00 22.16 -0.40
N ARG A 115 3.96 22.52 0.89
CA ARG A 115 3.14 21.81 1.89
C ARG A 115 1.65 22.15 1.85
N GLU A 116 1.28 23.29 1.28
CA GLU A 116 -0.14 23.67 1.14
C GLU A 116 -0.75 22.97 -0.07
N LEU A 117 -0.03 22.97 -1.20
CA LEU A 117 -0.49 22.34 -2.44
C LEU A 117 -0.18 20.84 -2.51
N LEU A 118 0.70 20.34 -1.65
CA LEU A 118 1.28 18.98 -1.72
C LEU A 118 1.95 18.70 -3.08
N TYR A 119 2.47 19.75 -3.73
CA TYR A 119 3.08 19.64 -5.04
C TYR A 119 4.54 19.18 -4.95
N PRO A 120 4.95 18.15 -5.72
CA PRO A 120 6.35 17.76 -5.82
C PRO A 120 7.08 18.70 -6.78
N ASN A 121 7.98 19.54 -6.25
CA ASN A 121 8.86 20.44 -7.01
C ASN A 121 10.32 20.12 -6.68
#